data_AF-A0AAJ6FYT9-F1
#
_entry.id   AF-A0AAJ6FYT9-F1
#
_cell.length_a   1.000
_cell.length_b   1.000
_cell.length_c   1.000
_cell.angle_alpha   90.00
_cell.angle_beta   90.00
_cell.angle_gamma   90.00
#
_symmetry.space_group_name_H-M   'P 1'
#
loop_
_entity.id
_entity.type
_entity.pdbx_description
1 polymer ?
#
loop_
_entity_poly.entity_id
_entity_poly.type
_entity_poly.pdbx_seq_one_letter_code
_entity_poly.pdbx_strand_id
1 'polypeptide(L)'
;MGENSTFNFTGRDGIILGNNSSFVSGEYSKVHFQNKGRGGALDLANDSNITISKHSDTLFESNGKTGTSGSYDGYNYIGVNEGGNILIDEFATFRVILTNRGDNPWDDVISLDSRGSNTSASFVSKKGAIIDIRDDNTNFYAELISFPLGLLTLRSIFKIHCISTYNVIQLVVRSLVGRSLRVSILRQLTMR
;
A
#
# COMPACT_ATOMS: atom_id res chain seq x y z
N MET A 1 -11.80 2.29 -13.87
CA MET A 1 -11.31 2.65 -15.22
C MET A 1 -11.71 1.55 -16.19
N GLY A 2 -11.76 1.85 -17.50
CA GLY A 2 -12.12 0.86 -18.52
C GLY A 2 -11.02 -0.20 -18.76
N GLU A 3 -11.41 -1.34 -19.30
CA GLU A 3 -10.47 -2.37 -19.77
C GLU A 3 -9.55 -1.82 -20.86
N ASN A 4 -8.32 -2.32 -20.93
CA ASN A 4 -7.29 -1.90 -21.91
C ASN A 4 -7.01 -0.38 -21.94
N SER A 5 -7.42 0.35 -20.89
CA SER A 5 -7.26 1.79 -20.82
C SER A 5 -5.90 2.19 -20.26
N THR A 6 -5.52 3.44 -20.51
CA THR A 6 -4.40 4.09 -19.82
C THR A 6 -4.93 5.29 -19.04
N PHE A 7 -4.60 5.35 -17.76
CA PHE A 7 -4.89 6.47 -16.88
C PHE A 7 -3.57 7.03 -16.34
N ASN A 8 -3.33 8.32 -16.56
CA ASN A 8 -2.17 9.03 -16.02
C ASN A 8 -2.66 10.19 -15.16
N PHE A 9 -2.07 10.32 -13.97
CA PHE A 9 -2.34 11.40 -13.04
C PHE A 9 -1.02 12.04 -12.62
N THR A 10 -0.95 13.37 -12.69
CA THR A 10 0.18 14.15 -12.18
C THR A 10 -0.33 15.19 -11.21
N GLY A 11 0.23 15.26 -10.01
CA GLY A 11 -0.24 16.23 -9.02
C GLY A 11 0.59 16.23 -7.76
N ARG A 12 0.20 17.10 -6.81
CA ARG A 12 0.70 16.97 -5.44
C ARG A 12 -0.09 15.86 -4.75
N ASP A 13 -1.38 16.06 -4.62
CA ASP A 13 -2.35 15.09 -4.06
C ASP A 13 -3.01 14.32 -5.20
N GLY A 14 -3.48 13.13 -4.90
CA GLY A 14 -4.23 12.26 -5.80
C GLY A 14 -5.73 12.39 -5.60
N ILE A 15 -6.40 11.27 -5.35
CA ILE A 15 -7.87 11.19 -5.31
C ILE A 15 -8.33 10.86 -3.89
N ILE A 16 -9.29 11.64 -3.40
CA ILE A 16 -10.01 11.39 -2.14
C ILE A 16 -11.42 10.93 -2.50
N LEU A 17 -11.83 9.74 -2.03
CA LEU A 17 -13.12 9.14 -2.39
C LEU A 17 -14.11 9.02 -1.22
N GLY A 18 -13.64 9.14 0.03
CA GLY A 18 -14.48 9.04 1.23
C GLY A 18 -14.95 7.61 1.55
N ASN A 19 -16.01 7.49 2.36
CA ASN A 19 -16.55 6.21 2.84
C ASN A 19 -17.28 5.43 1.73
N ASN A 20 -17.34 4.10 1.87
CA ASN A 20 -18.08 3.20 0.99
C ASN A 20 -17.74 3.37 -0.50
N SER A 21 -16.49 3.71 -0.80
CA SER A 21 -16.04 4.05 -2.13
C SER A 21 -15.28 2.90 -2.79
N SER A 22 -15.04 3.00 -4.10
CA SER A 22 -14.27 2.00 -4.82
C SER A 22 -13.42 2.62 -5.92
N PHE A 23 -12.12 2.33 -5.87
CA PHE A 23 -11.18 2.54 -6.95
C PHE A 23 -10.91 1.21 -7.63
N VAL A 24 -11.21 1.09 -8.93
CA VAL A 24 -11.07 -0.17 -9.67
C VAL A 24 -10.33 0.10 -10.98
N SER A 25 -9.15 -0.49 -11.18
CA SER A 25 -8.48 -0.48 -12.49
C SER A 25 -9.24 -1.40 -13.46
N GLY A 26 -9.12 -1.18 -14.77
CA GLY A 26 -9.69 -2.12 -15.76
C GLY A 26 -8.77 -3.32 -15.99
N GLU A 27 -9.30 -4.45 -16.47
CA GLU A 27 -8.45 -5.55 -16.92
C GLU A 27 -7.50 -5.06 -18.04
N TYR A 28 -6.24 -5.51 -18.01
CA TYR A 28 -5.18 -5.05 -18.93
C TYR A 28 -4.92 -3.53 -18.94
N SER A 29 -5.43 -2.78 -17.96
CA SER A 29 -5.22 -1.34 -17.91
C SER A 29 -3.84 -0.96 -17.40
N LYS A 30 -3.42 0.26 -17.74
CA LYS A 30 -2.23 0.92 -17.17
C LYS A 30 -2.68 2.12 -16.34
N VAL A 31 -2.25 2.17 -15.10
CA VAL A 31 -2.60 3.25 -14.16
C VAL A 31 -1.32 3.82 -13.59
N HIS A 32 -1.09 5.12 -13.78
CA HIS A 32 0.11 5.78 -13.28
C HIS A 32 -0.27 7.04 -12.51
N PHE A 33 0.09 7.08 -11.24
CA PHE A 33 0.08 8.29 -10.42
C PHE A 33 1.50 8.76 -10.21
N GLN A 34 1.78 9.97 -10.68
CA GLN A 34 3.04 10.66 -10.47
C GLN A 34 2.82 11.86 -9.55
N ASN A 35 3.03 11.62 -8.27
CA ASN A 35 2.93 12.64 -7.24
C ASN A 35 4.28 13.36 -7.03
N LYS A 36 4.21 14.60 -6.57
CA LYS A 36 5.38 15.34 -6.10
C LYS A 36 5.09 16.02 -4.77
N GLY A 37 6.13 16.20 -3.97
CA GLY A 37 6.00 16.79 -2.66
C GLY A 37 5.21 15.88 -1.71
N ARG A 38 4.51 16.52 -0.78
CA ARG A 38 3.97 15.90 0.42
C ARG A 38 2.61 15.20 0.29
N GLY A 39 2.03 15.11 -0.92
CA GLY A 39 0.67 14.58 -1.11
C GLY A 39 0.54 13.06 -1.11
N GLY A 40 -0.72 12.59 -1.08
CA GLY A 40 -1.09 11.16 -1.19
C GLY A 40 -1.51 10.77 -2.61
N ALA A 41 -1.63 9.48 -2.90
CA ALA A 41 -2.19 8.97 -4.16
C ALA A 41 -3.68 8.65 -4.03
N LEU A 42 -4.04 7.81 -3.06
CA LEU A 42 -5.41 7.35 -2.87
C LEU A 42 -5.77 7.39 -1.39
N ASP A 43 -6.69 8.28 -1.04
CA ASP A 43 -7.24 8.40 0.31
C ASP A 43 -8.71 7.97 0.30
N LEU A 44 -8.91 6.71 0.71
CA LEU A 44 -10.23 6.12 0.87
C LEU A 44 -10.48 5.94 2.37
N ALA A 45 -11.71 6.21 2.80
CA ALA A 45 -12.08 6.14 4.20
C ALA A 45 -12.70 4.77 4.52
N ASN A 46 -13.71 4.74 5.38
CA ASN A 46 -14.26 3.50 5.92
C ASN A 46 -14.90 2.64 4.83
N ASP A 47 -14.74 1.31 4.95
CA ASP A 47 -15.46 0.30 4.17
C ASP A 47 -15.33 0.48 2.65
N SER A 48 -14.13 0.87 2.22
CA SER A 48 -13.83 1.24 0.84
C SER A 48 -12.84 0.27 0.18
N ASN A 49 -12.88 0.17 -1.14
CA ASN A 49 -12.12 -0.86 -1.87
C ASN A 49 -11.16 -0.27 -2.91
N ILE A 50 -9.95 -0.81 -2.98
CA ILE A 50 -9.00 -0.59 -4.06
C ILE A 50 -8.79 -1.93 -4.75
N THR A 51 -9.22 -2.04 -6.01
CA THR A 51 -9.04 -3.25 -6.82
C THR A 51 -8.13 -2.96 -7.99
N ILE A 52 -7.01 -3.67 -8.04
CA ILE A 52 -6.10 -3.70 -9.18
C ILE A 52 -6.42 -4.96 -9.99
N SER A 53 -7.17 -4.77 -11.07
CA SER A 53 -7.74 -5.83 -11.90
C SER A 53 -6.69 -6.66 -12.62
N LYS A 54 -7.09 -7.83 -13.10
CA LYS A 54 -6.20 -8.83 -13.69
C LYS A 54 -5.37 -8.24 -14.82
N HIS A 55 -4.13 -8.70 -14.92
CA HIS A 55 -3.18 -8.30 -15.96
C HIS A 55 -2.91 -6.79 -16.07
N SER A 56 -3.41 -5.97 -15.13
CA SER A 56 -3.18 -4.53 -15.15
C SER A 56 -1.79 -4.19 -14.60
N ASP A 57 -1.27 -3.04 -15.01
CA ASP A 57 -0.01 -2.47 -14.49
C ASP A 57 -0.32 -1.14 -13.83
N THR A 58 -0.23 -1.12 -12.50
CA THR A 58 -0.48 0.06 -11.68
C THR A 58 0.80 0.49 -10.98
N LEU A 59 1.18 1.76 -11.20
CA LEU A 59 2.31 2.42 -10.57
C LEU A 59 1.84 3.67 -9.84
N PHE A 60 2.12 3.73 -8.55
CA PHE A 60 2.06 4.95 -7.77
C PHE A 60 3.48 5.36 -7.42
N GLU A 61 3.87 6.58 -7.76
CA GLU A 61 5.19 7.11 -7.42
C GLU A 61 5.09 8.52 -6.82
N SER A 62 5.99 8.81 -5.88
CA SER A 62 6.14 10.16 -5.33
C SER A 62 7.60 10.52 -5.11
N ASN A 63 7.92 11.78 -5.40
CA ASN A 63 9.21 12.39 -5.08
C ASN A 63 8.99 13.54 -4.09
N GLY A 64 9.58 13.43 -2.88
CA GLY A 64 9.62 14.52 -1.90
C GLY A 64 8.46 14.51 -0.91
N LYS A 65 7.99 13.34 -0.50
CA LYS A 65 6.97 13.20 0.56
C LYS A 65 7.59 13.46 1.95
N THR A 66 8.07 14.69 2.14
CA THR A 66 8.76 15.19 3.34
C THR A 66 7.85 16.14 4.11
N GLY A 67 7.80 16.01 5.45
CA GLY A 67 7.06 16.91 6.35
C GLY A 67 5.55 16.62 6.44
N THR A 68 4.82 17.40 7.26
CA THR A 68 3.36 17.27 7.44
C THR A 68 2.61 17.80 6.22
N SER A 69 1.80 16.95 5.59
CA SER A 69 0.83 17.36 4.57
C SER A 69 -0.58 17.36 5.13
N GLY A 70 -1.32 18.45 4.93
CA GLY A 70 -2.73 18.58 5.29
C GLY A 70 -3.05 18.92 6.75
N SER A 71 -2.24 18.50 7.74
CA SER A 71 -2.55 18.51 9.19
C SER A 71 -3.70 17.56 9.56
N TYR A 72 -3.63 16.72 10.60
CA TYR A 72 -2.58 16.32 11.56
C TYR A 72 -3.04 14.93 12.04
N ASP A 73 -2.63 13.85 11.38
CA ASP A 73 -1.68 12.88 11.95
C ASP A 73 -1.19 11.92 10.85
N GLY A 74 -0.81 12.50 9.70
CA GLY A 74 -0.05 11.78 8.68
C GLY A 74 -0.88 10.99 7.69
N TYR A 75 -1.31 11.64 6.60
CA TYR A 75 -1.91 10.91 5.49
C TYR A 75 -0.89 9.98 4.84
N ASN A 76 -1.18 8.69 4.97
CA ASN A 76 -0.52 7.61 4.26
C ASN A 76 -0.61 7.84 2.75
N TYR A 77 0.34 7.29 1.99
CA TYR A 77 0.32 7.50 0.56
C TYR A 77 -0.88 6.81 -0.12
N ILE A 78 -1.26 5.63 0.38
CA ILE A 78 -2.50 4.93 0.06
C ILE A 78 -3.18 4.52 1.37
N GLY A 79 -4.49 4.72 1.51
CA GLY A 79 -5.22 4.38 2.73
C GLY A 79 -6.59 3.77 2.47
N VAL A 80 -6.97 2.78 3.29
CA VAL A 80 -8.36 2.34 3.52
C VAL A 80 -8.57 2.10 5.01
N ASN A 81 -9.80 2.28 5.49
CA ASN A 81 -10.14 2.15 6.90
C ASN A 81 -11.22 1.09 7.14
N GLU A 82 -11.36 0.64 8.39
CA GLU A 82 -12.41 -0.28 8.87
C GLU A 82 -12.54 -1.53 7.98
N GLY A 83 -13.71 -1.82 7.39
CA GLY A 83 -13.90 -2.97 6.50
C GLY A 83 -13.28 -2.83 5.10
N GLY A 84 -12.36 -1.89 4.90
CA GLY A 84 -11.78 -1.58 3.61
C GLY A 84 -10.80 -2.64 3.08
N ASN A 85 -10.72 -2.80 1.75
CA ASN A 85 -9.95 -3.87 1.13
C ASN A 85 -9.10 -3.37 -0.02
N ILE A 86 -7.84 -3.80 -0.04
CA ILE A 86 -6.94 -3.65 -1.19
C ILE A 86 -6.75 -5.03 -1.82
N LEU A 87 -7.26 -5.21 -3.03
CA LEU A 87 -7.19 -6.43 -3.80
C LEU A 87 -6.30 -6.25 -5.02
N ILE A 88 -5.25 -7.04 -5.11
CA ILE A 88 -4.41 -7.16 -6.30
C ILE A 88 -4.74 -8.48 -6.97
N ASP A 89 -5.44 -8.42 -8.10
CA ASP A 89 -5.99 -9.58 -8.78
C ASP A 89 -4.93 -10.36 -9.57
N GLU A 90 -5.34 -11.46 -10.21
CA GLU A 90 -4.44 -12.41 -10.85
C GLU A 90 -3.56 -11.74 -11.91
N PHE A 91 -2.26 -12.02 -11.86
CA PHE A 91 -1.27 -11.51 -12.80
C PHE A 91 -1.19 -9.98 -12.90
N ALA A 92 -1.80 -9.25 -11.96
CA ALA A 92 -1.71 -7.81 -11.89
C ALA A 92 -0.35 -7.38 -11.31
N THR A 93 0.14 -6.22 -11.74
CA THR A 93 1.34 -5.58 -11.19
C THR A 93 0.91 -4.35 -10.40
N PHE A 94 1.27 -4.29 -9.13
CA PHE A 94 1.02 -3.17 -8.22
C PHE A 94 2.34 -2.69 -7.62
N ARG A 95 2.68 -1.43 -7.92
CA ARG A 95 3.93 -0.82 -7.52
C ARG A 95 3.69 0.48 -6.80
N VAL A 96 4.38 0.67 -5.68
CA VAL A 96 4.41 1.93 -4.94
C VAL A 96 5.87 2.29 -4.69
N ILE A 97 6.33 3.39 -5.27
CA ILE A 97 7.74 3.79 -5.22
C ILE A 97 7.84 5.23 -4.73
N LEU A 98 8.24 5.40 -3.47
CA LEU A 98 8.43 6.72 -2.87
C LEU A 98 9.92 7.01 -2.73
N THR A 99 10.32 8.23 -3.07
CA THR A 99 11.72 8.67 -3.03
C THR A 99 11.84 10.05 -2.39
N ASN A 100 13.05 10.35 -1.91
CA ASN A 100 13.36 11.58 -1.18
C ASN A 100 12.38 11.80 -0.01
N ARG A 101 12.10 10.74 0.75
CA ARG A 101 11.19 10.73 1.91
C ARG A 101 11.78 11.43 3.14
N GLY A 102 13.09 11.35 3.31
CA GLY A 102 13.79 11.89 4.49
C GLY A 102 13.36 11.18 5.79
N ASP A 103 13.51 11.88 6.90
CA ASP A 103 13.14 11.42 8.24
C ASP A 103 11.70 11.84 8.57
N ASN A 104 10.72 10.93 8.44
CA ASN A 104 9.31 11.22 8.73
C ASN A 104 8.60 10.07 9.48
N PRO A 105 8.24 10.25 10.78
CA PRO A 105 7.67 9.19 11.61
C PRO A 105 6.17 8.88 11.40
N TRP A 106 5.43 9.69 10.65
CA TRP A 106 3.95 9.61 10.55
C TRP A 106 3.50 9.51 9.10
N ASP A 107 4.09 8.60 8.35
CA ASP A 107 3.96 8.65 6.90
C ASP A 107 4.20 7.29 6.26
N ASP A 108 3.27 6.38 6.51
CA ASP A 108 3.30 5.04 5.98
C ASP A 108 2.98 5.05 4.48
N VAL A 109 3.55 4.09 3.78
CA VAL A 109 3.31 3.96 2.34
C VAL A 109 1.88 3.51 2.08
N ILE A 110 1.41 2.50 2.82
CA ILE A 110 0.04 1.99 2.76
C ILE A 110 -0.48 1.84 4.19
N SER A 111 -1.67 2.35 4.48
CA SER A 111 -2.33 2.14 5.76
C SER A 111 -3.64 1.40 5.63
N LEU A 112 -3.84 0.48 6.56
CA LEU A 112 -5.01 -0.35 6.70
C LEU A 112 -5.59 -0.10 8.09
N ASP A 113 -6.29 1.02 8.23
CA ASP A 113 -6.70 1.56 9.52
C ASP A 113 -8.07 1.03 9.99
N SER A 114 -8.07 -0.17 10.55
CA SER A 114 -9.28 -0.79 11.13
C SER A 114 -9.21 -0.80 12.64
N ARG A 115 -10.05 0.02 13.30
CA ARG A 115 -10.07 0.17 14.76
C ARG A 115 -11.36 -0.37 15.39
N GLY A 116 -12.42 -0.54 14.61
CA GLY A 116 -13.66 -1.16 15.08
C GLY A 116 -13.48 -2.60 15.54
N SER A 117 -14.26 -3.01 16.54
CA SER A 117 -14.15 -4.34 17.14
C SER A 117 -14.62 -5.49 16.24
N ASN A 118 -15.38 -5.17 15.19
CA ASN A 118 -16.03 -6.12 14.29
C ASN A 118 -15.68 -5.88 12.81
N THR A 119 -14.63 -5.10 12.56
CA THR A 119 -14.18 -4.71 11.22
C THR A 119 -12.73 -5.15 11.03
N SER A 120 -12.34 -5.33 9.77
CA SER A 120 -10.96 -5.65 9.43
C SER A 120 -10.62 -5.10 8.05
N ALA A 121 -9.56 -4.31 7.99
CA ALA A 121 -8.98 -3.88 6.72
C ALA A 121 -8.07 -4.99 6.18
N SER A 122 -8.03 -5.17 4.86
CA SER A 122 -7.25 -6.25 4.25
C SER A 122 -6.41 -5.80 3.05
N PHE A 123 -5.28 -6.48 2.87
CA PHE A 123 -4.47 -6.42 1.66
C PHE A 123 -4.29 -7.84 1.14
N VAL A 124 -4.79 -8.11 -0.07
CA VAL A 124 -4.83 -9.44 -0.65
C VAL A 124 -4.21 -9.43 -2.03
N SER A 125 -3.23 -10.30 -2.25
CA SER A 125 -2.66 -10.57 -3.58
C SER A 125 -3.11 -11.93 -4.09
N LYS A 126 -3.59 -12.01 -5.33
CA LYS A 126 -3.96 -13.27 -5.98
C LYS A 126 -2.81 -13.88 -6.77
N LYS A 127 -3.09 -15.01 -7.42
CA LYS A 127 -2.10 -15.79 -8.15
C LYS A 127 -1.37 -14.97 -9.21
N GLY A 128 -0.05 -15.07 -9.21
CA GLY A 128 0.80 -14.42 -10.21
C GLY A 128 0.85 -12.90 -10.10
N ALA A 129 0.21 -12.28 -9.11
CA ALA A 129 0.32 -10.86 -8.86
C ALA A 129 1.75 -10.49 -8.45
N ILE A 130 2.21 -9.31 -8.88
CA ILE A 130 3.50 -8.73 -8.52
C ILE A 130 3.25 -7.53 -7.62
N ILE A 131 3.80 -7.57 -6.41
CA ILE A 131 3.74 -6.49 -5.42
C ILE A 131 5.15 -5.95 -5.23
N ASP A 132 5.33 -4.64 -5.41
CA ASP A 132 6.60 -3.95 -5.20
C ASP A 132 6.37 -2.63 -4.48
N ILE A 133 6.71 -2.57 -3.19
CA ILE A 133 6.51 -1.40 -2.35
C ILE A 133 7.88 -0.98 -1.84
N ARG A 134 8.27 0.26 -2.15
CA ARG A 134 9.59 0.82 -1.83
C ARG A 134 9.46 2.22 -1.29
N ASP A 135 10.22 2.51 -0.25
CA ASP A 135 10.48 3.86 0.21
C ASP A 135 11.95 4.00 0.64
N ASP A 136 12.39 5.25 0.81
CA ASP A 136 13.69 5.61 1.36
C ASP A 136 13.57 6.42 2.66
N ASN A 137 12.47 6.21 3.40
CA ASN A 137 12.24 6.87 4.69
C ASN A 137 13.26 6.36 5.71
N THR A 138 13.95 7.28 6.38
CA THR A 138 15.00 6.93 7.35
C THR A 138 14.47 6.79 8.78
N ASN A 139 13.18 7.11 9.02
CA ASN A 139 12.60 7.07 10.36
C ASN A 139 12.28 5.63 10.81
N PHE A 140 12.50 5.35 12.10
CA PHE A 140 12.19 4.03 12.67
C PHE A 140 10.68 3.72 12.73
N TYR A 141 9.82 4.73 12.78
CA TYR A 141 8.37 4.58 12.87
C TYR A 141 7.66 4.49 11.52
N ALA A 142 8.37 4.72 10.40
CA ALA A 142 7.78 4.59 9.07
C ALA A 142 7.58 3.13 8.67
N GLU A 143 6.41 2.81 8.14
CA GLU A 143 6.05 1.46 7.70
C GLU A 143 5.68 1.42 6.20
N LEU A 144 6.07 0.34 5.52
CA LEU A 144 5.62 0.09 4.14
C LEU A 144 4.13 -0.25 4.08
N ILE A 145 3.65 -0.99 5.09
CA ILE A 145 2.23 -1.29 5.29
C ILE A 145 1.99 -1.22 6.79
N SER A 146 1.14 -0.30 7.22
CA SER A 146 0.78 -0.11 8.62
C SER A 146 -0.62 -0.63 8.95
N PHE A 147 -0.78 -1.03 10.21
CA PHE A 147 -2.05 -1.41 10.81
C PHE A 147 -2.09 -0.85 12.22
N PRO A 148 -3.24 -0.37 12.71
CA PRO A 148 -3.35 0.08 14.09
C PRO A 148 -3.10 -1.10 15.02
N LEU A 149 -2.16 -0.91 15.96
CA LEU A 149 -2.05 -1.74 17.14
C LEU A 149 -3.21 -1.36 18.06
N GLY A 150 -4.31 -2.11 17.98
CA GLY A 150 -5.50 -1.83 18.79
C GLY A 150 -5.20 -1.77 20.30
N LEU A 151 -6.16 -1.28 21.09
CA LEU A 151 -6.13 -1.47 22.54
C LEU A 151 -5.99 -2.97 22.85
N LEU A 152 -5.29 -3.32 23.93
CA LEU A 152 -4.76 -4.66 24.35
C LEU A 152 -5.69 -5.89 24.19
N THR A 153 -6.95 -5.72 23.79
CA THR A 153 -7.97 -6.76 23.61
C THR A 153 -8.35 -7.04 22.14
N LEU A 154 -7.86 -6.27 21.17
CA LEU A 154 -8.16 -6.48 19.74
C LEU A 154 -7.04 -7.26 19.04
N ARG A 155 -7.40 -8.31 18.29
CA ARG A 155 -6.47 -9.12 17.50
C ARG A 155 -6.28 -8.49 16.12
N SER A 156 -5.17 -7.82 15.88
CA SER A 156 -4.73 -7.47 14.52
C SER A 156 -4.18 -8.73 13.85
N ILE A 157 -4.86 -9.24 12.80
CA ILE A 157 -4.43 -10.41 12.04
C ILE A 157 -3.85 -9.94 10.71
N PHE A 158 -2.51 -9.94 10.58
CA PHE A 158 -1.84 -9.72 9.30
C PHE A 158 -1.74 -11.05 8.53
N LYS A 159 -2.47 -11.16 7.41
CA LYS A 159 -2.41 -12.32 6.51
C LYS A 159 -1.83 -11.89 5.17
N ILE A 160 -0.58 -12.25 4.90
CA ILE A 160 -0.07 -12.27 3.53
C ILE A 160 -0.47 -13.61 2.92
N HIS A 161 -1.48 -13.61 2.05
CA HIS A 161 -1.81 -14.78 1.24
C HIS A 161 -1.14 -14.61 -0.13
N CYS A 162 -0.03 -15.30 -0.35
CA CYS A 162 0.67 -15.31 -1.63
C CYS A 162 0.46 -16.69 -2.28
N ILE A 163 -0.30 -16.72 -3.38
CA ILE A 163 -0.51 -17.93 -4.18
C ILE A 163 0.41 -17.86 -5.41
N SER A 164 1.72 -18.01 -5.24
CA SER A 164 2.64 -18.02 -6.40
C SER A 164 2.88 -19.45 -6.92
N THR A 165 2.78 -19.65 -8.23
CA THR A 165 3.24 -20.88 -8.92
C THR A 165 4.69 -20.79 -9.42
N TYR A 166 5.40 -19.68 -9.17
CA TYR A 166 6.80 -19.49 -9.52
C TYR A 166 7.60 -18.94 -8.31
N ASN A 167 8.58 -19.73 -7.84
CA ASN A 167 9.61 -19.49 -6.80
C ASN A 167 9.99 -18.00 -6.59
N VAL A 168 10.21 -17.39 -5.41
CA VAL A 168 10.44 -17.72 -3.97
C VAL A 168 9.95 -16.53 -3.13
N ILE A 169 9.44 -16.74 -1.91
CA ILE A 169 9.24 -15.68 -0.89
C ILE A 169 10.47 -15.67 0.03
N GLN A 170 11.28 -14.61 0.03
CA GLN A 170 12.34 -14.44 1.03
C GLN A 170 11.91 -13.40 2.06
N LEU A 171 11.60 -13.88 3.28
CA LEU A 171 11.46 -13.05 4.47
C LEU A 171 12.85 -12.78 5.06
N VAL A 172 13.25 -11.52 5.15
CA VAL A 172 14.39 -11.12 6.00
C VAL A 172 13.84 -10.48 7.27
N VAL A 173 13.92 -11.21 8.39
CA VAL A 173 13.58 -10.72 9.72
C VAL A 173 14.86 -10.19 10.37
N ARG A 174 14.95 -8.89 10.62
CA ARG A 174 16.01 -8.32 11.49
C ARG A 174 15.38 -7.91 12.82
N SER A 175 15.78 -8.61 13.89
CA SER A 175 15.49 -8.23 15.26
C SER A 175 16.45 -7.13 15.70
N LEU A 176 15.93 -5.96 16.05
CA LEU A 176 16.59 -5.03 16.98
C LEU A 176 15.73 -5.01 18.23
N VAL A 177 16.41 -5.17 19.37
CA VAL A 177 15.83 -5.46 20.68
C VAL A 177 14.73 -4.45 21.03
N GLY A 178 13.49 -4.93 21.17
CA GLY A 178 12.36 -4.18 21.74
C GLY A 178 11.21 -3.87 20.79
N ARG A 179 10.32 -4.86 20.60
CA ARG A 179 8.86 -4.70 20.35
C ARG A 179 8.32 -4.31 18.96
N SER A 180 9.02 -4.53 17.85
CA SER A 180 8.37 -4.48 16.52
C SER A 180 8.79 -5.61 15.59
N LEU A 181 7.82 -6.20 14.87
CA LEU A 181 8.03 -7.18 13.80
C LEU A 181 8.15 -6.41 12.47
N ARG A 182 9.37 -6.21 11.97
CA ARG A 182 9.58 -5.69 10.60
C ARG A 182 9.61 -6.85 9.60
N VAL A 183 8.73 -6.81 8.60
CA VAL A 183 8.70 -7.75 7.48
C VAL A 183 9.30 -7.05 6.25
N SER A 184 10.49 -7.47 5.83
CA SER A 184 11.11 -6.99 4.58
C SER A 184 11.18 -8.11 3.55
N ILE A 185 10.59 -7.88 2.38
CA ILE A 185 10.60 -8.79 1.22
C ILE A 185 11.77 -8.37 0.32
N LEU A 186 12.76 -9.24 0.11
CA LEU A 186 13.87 -8.98 -0.81
C LEU A 186 13.94 -10.09 -1.87
N ARG A 187 13.98 -9.74 -3.16
CA ARG A 187 14.11 -10.70 -4.27
C ARG A 187 15.59 -10.92 -4.59
N GLN A 188 16.09 -12.16 -4.53
CA GLN A 188 17.35 -12.54 -5.18
C GLN A 188 17.04 -13.42 -6.40
N LEU A 189 17.39 -12.94 -7.59
CA LEU A 189 17.33 -13.70 -8.84
C LEU A 189 18.44 -14.77 -8.83
N THR A 190 18.08 -16.03 -9.05
CA THR A 190 19.03 -17.00 -9.59
C THR A 190 18.48 -17.49 -10.93
N MET A 191 19.16 -17.13 -12.01
CA MET A 191 18.85 -17.60 -13.37
C MET A 191 19.10 -19.11 -13.48
N ARG A 192 18.15 -19.83 -14.06
CA ARG A 192 18.40 -21.00 -14.91
C ARG A 192 17.44 -20.98 -16.08
#